data_AF-A0A3C0QQT4-F1
#
_entry.id   AF-A0A3C0QQT4-F1
#
_cell.length_a   1.000
_cell.length_b   1.000
_cell.length_c   1.000
_cell.angle_alpha   90.00
_cell.angle_beta   90.00
_cell.angle_gamma   90.00
#
_symmetry.space_group_name_H-M   'P 1'
#
loop_
_entity.id
_entity.type
_entity.pdbx_description
1 polymer ?
#
loop_
_entity_poly.entity_id
_entity_poly.type
_entity_poly.pdbx_seq_one_letter_code
_entity_poly.pdbx_strand_id
1 'polypeptide(L)'
;FKEMNVDAIYFGPVFESVEHGYDTTDYKMIDRRLGTNDMFRHICEELHKNGIRVILDGVFNHVGRKFPQFVDIQQKGQGSGYCDWFQNLNFGGNSPCGDPFWYEGWNGHYNLVKLNLHNVGVCDHLIDAINYWIEEFKIDGIRFDAADCIDFNFFKRIRSFCKGKRPDFWLMGEIIHGDYNRWANPEMLDSVTNYECYKGIYSSHNDKNYFEINYSINRQSGTNGGIYRNICLYNFVDNHDVDRLASRLNNQNYLNTCYTLLYAMPGIPSIYYGSEFGIQGAKQGGDDSPMRPCLNIADMDTNADIYKHIVELGRIYRAYPA
;
A
#
# COMPACT_ATOMS: atom_id res chain seq x y z
N PHE A 1 2.58 -19.35 -3.24
CA PHE A 1 3.07 -18.69 -2.01
C PHE A 1 4.07 -19.52 -1.23
N LYS A 2 3.69 -20.70 -0.70
CA LYS A 2 4.59 -21.55 0.11
C LYS A 2 5.90 -21.92 -0.59
N GLU A 3 5.84 -22.30 -1.87
CA GLU A 3 7.04 -22.65 -2.64
C GLU A 3 8.03 -21.48 -2.74
N MET A 4 7.51 -20.27 -2.94
CA MET A 4 8.26 -19.02 -2.96
C MET A 4 8.66 -18.51 -1.56
N ASN A 5 8.31 -19.21 -0.49
CA ASN A 5 8.54 -18.79 0.90
C ASN A 5 7.97 -17.40 1.25
N VAL A 6 6.83 -17.03 0.65
CA VAL A 6 6.09 -15.82 1.04
C VAL A 6 5.55 -15.98 2.46
N ASP A 7 5.80 -15.00 3.32
CA ASP A 7 5.39 -14.95 4.73
C ASP A 7 4.38 -13.84 5.04
N ALA A 8 4.10 -12.94 4.10
CA ALA A 8 3.06 -11.93 4.20
C ALA A 8 2.41 -11.64 2.83
N ILE A 9 1.11 -11.33 2.84
CA ILE A 9 0.39 -10.84 1.68
C ILE A 9 -0.16 -9.45 2.00
N TYR A 10 0.17 -8.49 1.15
CA TYR A 10 -0.42 -7.17 1.13
C TYR A 10 -1.54 -7.13 0.09
N PHE A 11 -2.76 -6.95 0.57
CA PHE A 11 -3.93 -6.73 -0.27
C PHE A 11 -4.10 -5.23 -0.52
N GLY A 12 -4.37 -4.85 -1.78
CA GLY A 12 -4.89 -3.52 -2.10
C GLY A 12 -6.24 -3.25 -1.40
N PRO A 13 -6.87 -2.10 -1.62
CA PRO A 13 -8.08 -1.75 -0.88
C PRO A 13 -9.19 -2.80 -1.06
N VAL A 14 -9.65 -3.36 0.06
CA VAL A 14 -10.70 -4.39 0.11
C VAL A 14 -12.03 -3.86 0.64
N PHE A 15 -12.06 -2.61 1.12
CA PHE A 15 -13.24 -1.99 1.72
C PHE A 15 -14.27 -1.65 0.66
N GLU A 16 -15.55 -1.65 1.04
CA GLU A 16 -16.66 -1.33 0.15
C GLU A 16 -16.47 0.07 -0.47
N SER A 17 -16.41 0.11 -1.80
CA SER A 17 -16.15 1.31 -2.59
C SER A 17 -17.09 1.35 -3.81
N VAL A 18 -17.19 2.48 -4.51
CA VAL A 18 -18.00 2.59 -5.73
C VAL A 18 -17.22 2.12 -6.96
N GLU A 19 -15.94 2.45 -7.07
CA GLU A 19 -15.16 2.23 -8.29
C GLU A 19 -13.91 1.39 -8.10
N HIS A 20 -12.84 1.90 -7.50
CA HIS A 20 -11.50 1.27 -7.60
C HIS A 20 -10.89 0.93 -6.25
N GLY A 21 -11.67 1.00 -5.17
CA GLY A 21 -11.27 0.64 -3.81
C GLY A 21 -10.84 1.82 -2.93
N TYR A 22 -10.51 2.97 -3.51
CA TYR A 22 -10.02 4.15 -2.76
C TYR A 22 -11.13 5.15 -2.42
N ASP A 23 -12.28 5.02 -3.07
CA ASP A 23 -13.49 5.79 -2.80
C ASP A 23 -14.36 5.11 -1.74
N THR A 24 -13.76 4.86 -0.56
CA THR A 24 -14.35 4.04 0.51
C THR A 24 -15.71 4.58 0.96
N THR A 25 -16.70 3.70 1.09
CA THR A 25 -18.06 4.02 1.54
C THR A 25 -18.38 3.39 2.89
N ASP A 26 -17.80 2.25 3.21
CA ASP A 26 -17.88 1.62 4.53
C ASP A 26 -16.55 0.93 4.87
N TYR A 27 -15.90 1.41 5.93
CA TYR A 27 -14.63 0.87 6.39
C TYR A 27 -14.73 -0.49 7.05
N LYS A 28 -15.92 -1.03 7.37
CA LYS A 28 -16.10 -2.31 8.08
C LYS A 28 -16.71 -3.40 7.20
N MET A 29 -16.89 -3.12 5.92
CA MET A 29 -17.49 -4.05 4.96
C MET A 29 -16.51 -4.35 3.84
N ILE A 30 -16.33 -5.63 3.52
CA ILE A 30 -15.65 -6.07 2.30
C ILE A 30 -16.48 -5.63 1.10
N ASP A 31 -15.79 -5.15 0.06
CA ASP A 31 -16.43 -4.79 -1.18
C ASP A 31 -17.22 -5.97 -1.77
N ARG A 32 -18.50 -5.73 -2.03
CA ARG A 32 -19.44 -6.73 -2.57
C ARG A 32 -18.97 -7.39 -3.86
N ARG A 33 -18.08 -6.74 -4.62
CA ARG A 33 -17.49 -7.26 -5.87
C ARG A 33 -16.37 -8.26 -5.61
N LEU A 34 -15.73 -8.17 -4.44
CA LEU A 34 -14.68 -9.08 -3.99
C LEU A 34 -15.24 -10.26 -3.19
N GLY A 35 -16.37 -10.06 -2.49
CA GLY A 35 -17.06 -11.13 -1.78
C GLY A 35 -17.80 -10.64 -0.54
N THR A 36 -17.64 -11.37 0.56
CA THR A 36 -18.28 -11.07 1.84
C THR A 36 -17.27 -11.09 2.98
N ASN A 37 -17.63 -10.49 4.12
CA ASN A 37 -16.80 -10.56 5.33
C ASN A 37 -16.51 -12.02 5.73
N ASP A 38 -17.48 -12.94 5.63
CA ASP A 38 -17.23 -14.34 6.00
C ASP A 38 -16.24 -15.04 5.06
N MET A 39 -16.31 -14.75 3.76
CA MET A 39 -15.32 -15.26 2.79
C MET A 39 -13.92 -14.71 3.08
N PHE A 40 -13.81 -13.41 3.38
CA PHE A 40 -12.51 -12.82 3.69
C PHE A 40 -11.95 -13.34 5.02
N ARG A 41 -12.80 -13.57 6.02
CA ARG A 41 -12.41 -14.22 7.29
C ARG A 41 -11.81 -15.59 7.03
N HIS A 42 -12.45 -16.39 6.17
CA HIS A 42 -11.92 -17.70 5.78
C HIS A 42 -10.56 -17.60 5.09
N ILE A 43 -10.35 -16.61 4.21
CA ILE A 43 -9.06 -16.35 3.57
C ILE A 43 -7.99 -16.02 4.62
N CYS A 44 -8.26 -15.10 5.55
CA CYS A 44 -7.33 -14.74 6.61
C CYS A 44 -6.95 -15.96 7.45
N GLU A 45 -7.94 -16.74 7.90
CA GLU A 45 -7.71 -17.97 8.65
C GLU A 45 -6.82 -18.96 7.90
N GLU A 46 -7.07 -19.16 6.60
CA GLU A 46 -6.27 -20.08 5.80
C GLU A 46 -4.85 -19.56 5.58
N LEU A 47 -4.66 -18.27 5.35
CA LEU A 47 -3.32 -17.66 5.26
C LEU A 47 -2.56 -17.83 6.58
N HIS A 48 -3.20 -17.54 7.72
CA HIS A 48 -2.59 -17.68 9.04
C HIS A 48 -2.23 -19.13 9.38
N LYS A 49 -3.10 -20.11 9.07
CA LYS A 49 -2.78 -21.55 9.23
C LYS A 49 -1.52 -21.96 8.47
N ASN A 50 -1.21 -21.25 7.40
CA ASN A 50 -0.06 -21.48 6.56
C ASN A 50 1.14 -20.56 6.89
N GLY A 51 1.07 -19.81 7.99
CA GLY A 51 2.13 -18.92 8.47
C GLY A 51 2.28 -17.64 7.66
N ILE A 52 1.26 -17.25 6.90
CA ILE A 52 1.26 -16.07 6.04
C ILE A 52 0.48 -14.95 6.74
N ARG A 53 1.15 -13.83 6.96
CA ARG A 53 0.56 -12.61 7.55
C ARG A 53 -0.31 -11.87 6.55
N VAL A 54 -1.29 -11.13 7.04
CA VAL A 54 -2.24 -10.36 6.21
C VAL A 54 -2.07 -8.88 6.48
N ILE A 55 -1.75 -8.11 5.44
CA ILE A 55 -1.64 -6.64 5.48
C ILE A 55 -2.71 -6.06 4.56
N LEU A 56 -3.41 -5.03 5.03
CA LEU A 56 -4.44 -4.34 4.27
C LEU A 56 -4.04 -2.92 3.90
N ASP A 57 -4.56 -2.44 2.78
CA ASP A 57 -4.51 -1.03 2.41
C ASP A 57 -5.55 -0.22 3.20
N GLY A 58 -5.08 0.80 3.92
CA GLY A 58 -5.86 1.71 4.74
C GLY A 58 -5.96 3.09 4.09
N VAL A 59 -7.05 3.33 3.36
CA VAL A 59 -7.32 4.62 2.70
C VAL A 59 -7.97 5.58 3.70
N PHE A 60 -7.14 6.30 4.47
CA PHE A 60 -7.59 7.14 5.59
C PHE A 60 -7.49 8.65 5.35
N ASN A 61 -6.97 9.05 4.19
CA ASN A 61 -6.88 10.46 3.80
C ASN A 61 -8.22 11.01 3.27
N HIS A 62 -9.00 10.17 2.59
CA HIS A 62 -10.25 10.55 1.94
C HIS A 62 -11.24 9.39 1.91
N VAL A 63 -12.51 9.71 1.62
CA VAL A 63 -13.62 8.77 1.46
C VAL A 63 -14.38 9.05 0.15
N GLY A 64 -15.18 8.09 -0.30
CA GLY A 64 -16.11 8.30 -1.40
C GLY A 64 -17.28 9.19 -0.99
N ARG A 65 -17.93 9.85 -1.97
CA ARG A 65 -19.11 10.70 -1.74
C ARG A 65 -20.33 9.96 -1.16
N LYS A 66 -20.36 8.62 -1.23
CA LYS A 66 -21.44 7.82 -0.63
C LYS A 66 -21.18 7.45 0.83
N PHE A 67 -20.09 7.95 1.42
CA PHE A 67 -19.79 7.75 2.84
C PHE A 67 -20.92 8.32 3.72
N PRO A 68 -21.47 7.57 4.69
CA PRO A 68 -22.70 7.95 5.41
C PRO A 68 -22.67 9.35 6.02
N GLN A 69 -21.54 9.75 6.60
CA GLN A 69 -21.35 11.06 7.22
C GLN A 69 -21.32 12.19 6.19
N PHE A 70 -20.83 11.93 4.97
CA PHE A 70 -20.89 12.90 3.90
C PHE A 70 -22.31 13.02 3.32
N VAL A 71 -23.01 11.88 3.16
CA VAL A 71 -24.42 11.85 2.74
C VAL A 71 -25.31 12.61 3.73
N ASP A 72 -25.03 12.52 5.03
CA ASP A 72 -25.75 13.29 6.06
C ASP A 72 -25.61 14.81 5.84
N ILE A 73 -24.43 15.29 5.46
CA ILE A 73 -24.19 16.71 5.09
C ILE A 73 -24.92 17.06 3.80
N GLN A 74 -24.92 16.17 2.80
CA GLN A 74 -25.68 16.38 1.56
C GLN A 74 -27.19 16.56 1.82
N GLN A 75 -27.73 15.88 2.83
CA GLN A 75 -29.16 15.94 3.17
C GLN A 75 -29.51 17.08 4.13
N LYS A 76 -28.67 17.36 5.12
CA LYS A 76 -28.97 18.30 6.22
C LYS A 76 -28.24 19.65 6.12
N GLY A 77 -27.25 19.75 5.23
CA GLY A 77 -26.39 20.91 5.11
C GLY A 77 -25.72 21.27 6.44
N GLN A 78 -25.77 22.55 6.80
CA GLN A 78 -25.25 23.09 8.07
C GLN A 78 -25.84 22.46 9.33
N GLY A 79 -26.99 21.78 9.22
CA GLY A 79 -27.59 21.06 10.33
C GLY A 79 -26.95 19.70 10.64
N SER A 80 -25.98 19.24 9.84
CA SER A 80 -25.30 17.97 10.06
C SER A 80 -24.31 18.05 11.22
N GLY A 81 -24.31 17.05 12.10
CA GLY A 81 -23.30 16.90 13.16
C GLY A 81 -21.91 16.52 12.64
N TYR A 82 -21.76 16.25 11.35
CA TYR A 82 -20.51 15.82 10.72
C TYR A 82 -19.81 16.92 9.93
N CYS A 83 -20.27 18.17 9.99
CA CYS A 83 -19.68 19.27 9.22
C CYS A 83 -18.16 19.40 9.43
N ASP A 84 -17.67 19.15 10.65
CA ASP A 84 -16.25 19.25 11.00
C ASP A 84 -15.41 18.01 10.61
N TRP A 85 -16.03 16.98 10.02
CA TRP A 85 -15.34 15.75 9.62
C TRP A 85 -14.58 15.88 8.29
N PHE A 86 -14.86 16.92 7.51
CA PHE A 86 -14.30 17.09 6.16
C PHE A 86 -13.51 18.39 6.04
N GLN A 87 -12.44 18.36 5.24
CA GLN A 87 -11.56 19.51 5.09
C GLN A 87 -12.22 20.65 4.31
N ASN A 88 -12.05 21.87 4.86
CA ASN A 88 -12.48 23.13 4.24
C ASN A 88 -13.95 23.16 3.78
N LEU A 89 -14.85 22.50 4.51
CA LEU A 89 -16.29 22.52 4.22
C LEU A 89 -16.84 23.96 4.29
N ASN A 90 -17.55 24.40 3.25
CA ASN A 90 -18.06 25.77 3.14
C ASN A 90 -19.44 25.82 2.44
N PHE A 91 -20.46 26.33 3.13
CA PHE A 91 -21.83 26.42 2.62
C PHE A 91 -22.15 27.70 1.80
N GLY A 92 -21.14 28.54 1.54
CA GLY A 92 -21.28 29.78 0.76
C GLY A 92 -21.09 29.61 -0.75
N GLY A 93 -20.90 28.40 -1.26
CA GLY A 93 -20.67 28.12 -2.68
C GLY A 93 -20.95 26.66 -3.02
N ASN A 94 -20.98 26.31 -4.31
CA ASN A 94 -21.28 24.96 -4.75
C ASN A 94 -20.01 24.15 -5.02
N SER A 95 -20.07 22.83 -4.84
CA SER A 95 -19.00 21.93 -5.29
C SER A 95 -19.06 21.73 -6.82
N PRO A 96 -17.94 21.36 -7.46
CA PRO A 96 -17.94 20.90 -8.85
C PRO A 96 -18.81 19.67 -9.11
N CYS A 97 -19.18 18.94 -8.05
CA CYS A 97 -20.04 17.78 -8.10
C CYS A 97 -21.53 18.11 -7.90
N GLY A 98 -21.90 19.39 -7.86
CA GLY A 98 -23.28 19.86 -7.78
C GLY A 98 -23.87 19.88 -6.37
N ASP A 99 -23.04 19.75 -5.34
CA ASP A 99 -23.50 19.88 -3.95
C ASP A 99 -23.71 21.38 -3.62
N PRO A 100 -24.70 21.74 -2.77
CA PRO A 100 -24.98 23.13 -2.36
C PRO A 100 -23.96 23.70 -1.35
N PHE A 101 -22.77 23.10 -1.29
CA PHE A 101 -21.64 23.47 -0.45
C PHE A 101 -20.34 23.05 -1.14
N TRP A 102 -19.24 23.69 -0.79
CA TRP A 102 -17.90 23.40 -1.25
C TRP A 102 -17.13 22.57 -0.20
N TYR A 103 -16.19 21.73 -0.64
CA TYR A 103 -15.30 20.93 0.19
C TYR A 103 -13.99 20.63 -0.57
N GLU A 104 -12.97 20.18 0.14
CA GLU A 104 -11.70 19.78 -0.46
C GLU A 104 -11.74 18.31 -0.93
N GLY A 105 -11.42 18.10 -2.21
CA GLY A 105 -11.19 16.77 -2.80
C GLY A 105 -9.70 16.44 -2.87
N TRP A 106 -9.36 15.14 -2.90
CA TRP A 106 -7.96 14.71 -3.04
C TRP A 106 -7.41 15.10 -4.42
N ASN A 107 -6.35 15.93 -4.44
CA ASN A 107 -5.69 16.41 -5.66
C ASN A 107 -6.66 16.97 -6.73
N GLY A 108 -7.76 17.60 -6.31
CA GLY A 108 -8.79 18.13 -7.22
C GLY A 108 -9.82 17.10 -7.71
N HIS A 109 -9.71 15.84 -7.30
CA HIS A 109 -10.73 14.81 -7.55
C HIS A 109 -11.83 14.86 -6.49
N TYR A 110 -12.91 15.58 -6.79
CA TYR A 110 -14.02 15.80 -5.85
C TYR A 110 -14.87 14.55 -5.54
N ASN A 111 -14.67 13.44 -6.26
CA ASN A 111 -15.26 12.15 -5.85
C ASN A 111 -14.58 11.56 -4.60
N LEU A 112 -13.38 12.02 -4.27
CA LEU A 112 -12.57 11.60 -3.13
C LEU A 112 -12.55 12.74 -2.09
N VAL A 113 -13.51 12.71 -1.18
CA VAL A 113 -13.74 13.77 -0.17
C VAL A 113 -12.71 13.65 0.93
N LYS A 114 -11.92 14.71 1.17
CA LYS A 114 -10.82 14.69 2.13
C LYS A 114 -11.32 14.76 3.58
N LEU A 115 -10.83 13.86 4.42
CA LEU A 115 -11.16 13.80 5.85
C LEU A 115 -10.36 14.84 6.65
N ASN A 116 -10.97 15.36 7.72
CA ASN A 116 -10.32 16.23 8.69
C ASN A 116 -9.67 15.41 9.80
N LEU A 117 -8.40 15.05 9.63
CA LEU A 117 -7.63 14.28 10.61
C LEU A 117 -7.25 15.06 11.88
N HIS A 118 -7.62 16.34 12.00
CA HIS A 118 -7.54 17.08 13.28
C HIS A 118 -8.80 16.90 14.13
N ASN A 119 -9.89 16.40 13.54
CA ASN A 119 -11.12 16.10 14.27
C ASN A 119 -10.95 14.77 15.04
N VAL A 120 -11.18 14.81 16.35
CA VAL A 120 -11.06 13.62 17.22
C VAL A 120 -12.07 12.53 16.83
N GLY A 121 -13.29 12.91 16.45
CA GLY A 121 -14.33 11.98 16.02
C GLY A 121 -13.96 11.23 14.73
N VAL A 122 -13.32 11.90 13.78
CA VAL A 122 -12.76 11.25 12.58
C VAL A 122 -11.65 10.28 12.97
N CYS A 123 -10.69 10.72 13.77
CA CYS A 123 -9.60 9.86 14.23
C CYS A 123 -10.13 8.62 14.98
N ASP A 124 -11.12 8.79 15.85
CA ASP A 124 -11.75 7.72 16.62
C ASP A 124 -12.46 6.74 15.70
N HIS A 125 -13.19 7.23 14.70
CA HIS A 125 -13.88 6.40 13.72
C HIS A 125 -12.91 5.52 12.92
N LEU A 126 -11.81 6.11 12.46
CA LEU A 126 -10.78 5.39 11.70
C LEU A 126 -10.05 4.36 12.58
N ILE A 127 -9.70 4.72 13.82
CA ILE A 127 -9.09 3.78 14.77
C ILE A 127 -10.06 2.64 15.10
N ASP A 128 -11.35 2.92 15.25
CA ASP A 128 -12.37 1.89 15.49
C ASP A 128 -12.55 0.96 14.27
N ALA A 129 -12.42 1.48 13.05
CA ALA A 129 -12.35 0.62 11.86
C ALA A 129 -11.12 -0.30 11.91
N ILE A 130 -9.93 0.23 12.20
CA ILE A 130 -8.70 -0.58 12.36
C ILE A 130 -8.90 -1.63 13.46
N ASN A 131 -9.48 -1.25 14.59
CA ASN A 131 -9.81 -2.12 15.70
C ASN A 131 -10.69 -3.31 15.27
N TYR A 132 -11.74 -3.02 14.50
CA TYR A 132 -12.64 -4.02 13.93
C TYR A 132 -11.87 -5.01 13.04
N TRP A 133 -11.01 -4.55 12.13
CA TRP A 133 -10.22 -5.44 11.28
C TRP A 133 -9.25 -6.32 12.07
N ILE A 134 -8.60 -5.75 13.09
CA ILE A 134 -7.72 -6.49 13.99
C ILE A 134 -8.51 -7.56 14.76
N GLU A 135 -9.71 -7.26 15.25
CA GLU A 135 -10.48 -8.24 16.02
C GLU A 135 -11.13 -9.31 15.16
N GLU A 136 -11.80 -8.91 14.08
CA GLU A 136 -12.63 -9.83 13.30
C GLU A 136 -11.81 -10.69 12.33
N PHE A 137 -10.77 -10.13 11.73
CA PHE A 137 -10.00 -10.78 10.67
C PHE A 137 -8.56 -11.08 11.09
N LYS A 138 -8.14 -10.64 12.28
CA LYS A 138 -6.79 -10.87 12.81
C LYS A 138 -5.68 -10.38 11.87
N ILE A 139 -5.93 -9.31 11.11
CA ILE A 139 -4.91 -8.72 10.23
C ILE A 139 -3.65 -8.38 11.03
N ASP A 140 -2.51 -8.39 10.36
CA ASP A 140 -1.18 -8.27 10.95
C ASP A 140 -0.52 -6.93 10.67
N GLY A 141 -1.08 -6.13 9.76
CA GLY A 141 -0.59 -4.79 9.50
C GLY A 141 -1.49 -3.97 8.59
N ILE A 142 -1.12 -2.70 8.47
CA ILE A 142 -1.77 -1.73 7.59
C ILE A 142 -0.72 -1.00 6.76
N ARG A 143 -0.98 -0.91 5.45
CA ARG A 143 -0.34 0.00 4.51
C ARG A 143 -1.20 1.25 4.41
N PHE A 144 -0.64 2.42 4.69
CA PHE A 144 -1.33 3.70 4.56
C PHE A 144 -1.15 4.25 3.15
N ASP A 145 -2.27 4.42 2.44
CA ASP A 145 -2.32 5.10 1.15
C ASP A 145 -2.01 6.60 1.29
N ALA A 146 -1.27 7.16 0.32
CA ALA A 146 -0.89 8.57 0.30
C ALA A 146 -0.44 9.08 1.68
N ALA A 147 0.48 8.34 2.32
CA ALA A 147 0.87 8.56 3.72
C ALA A 147 1.56 9.92 3.94
N ASP A 148 2.03 10.56 2.88
CA ASP A 148 2.57 11.92 2.90
C ASP A 148 1.50 12.99 3.16
N CYS A 149 0.22 12.69 2.87
CA CYS A 149 -0.93 13.56 3.11
C CYS A 149 -1.55 13.41 4.51
N ILE A 150 -1.14 12.40 5.27
CA ILE A 150 -1.71 12.06 6.58
C ILE A 150 -1.00 12.85 7.70
N ASP A 151 -1.79 13.35 8.66
CA ASP A 151 -1.27 14.12 9.80
C ASP A 151 -0.38 13.27 10.72
N PHE A 152 0.77 13.82 11.13
CA PHE A 152 1.72 13.11 12.00
C PHE A 152 1.15 12.77 13.38
N ASN A 153 0.29 13.60 13.97
CA ASN A 153 -0.33 13.27 15.25
C ASN A 153 -1.29 12.10 15.11
N PHE A 154 -1.97 11.99 13.95
CA PHE A 154 -2.79 10.82 13.65
C PHE A 154 -1.94 9.54 13.57
N PHE A 155 -0.77 9.57 12.91
CA PHE A 155 0.15 8.43 12.92
C PHE A 155 0.62 8.05 14.32
N LYS A 156 0.99 9.02 15.17
CA LYS A 156 1.38 8.75 16.57
C LYS A 156 0.25 8.08 17.34
N ARG A 157 -0.99 8.52 17.11
CA ARG A 157 -2.19 7.95 17.75
C ARG A 157 -2.44 6.52 17.29
N ILE A 158 -2.40 6.27 15.98
CA ILE A 158 -2.52 4.93 15.39
C ILE A 158 -1.44 4.02 15.91
N ARG A 159 -0.17 4.48 15.94
CA ARG A 159 0.93 3.65 16.44
C ARG A 159 0.71 3.26 17.89
N SER A 160 0.39 4.24 18.75
CA SER A 160 0.11 3.98 20.16
C SER A 160 -1.01 2.96 20.33
N PHE A 161 -2.10 3.10 19.57
CA PHE A 161 -3.22 2.17 19.57
C PHE A 161 -2.82 0.76 19.09
N CYS A 162 -2.26 0.65 17.89
CA CYS A 162 -1.93 -0.64 17.26
C CYS A 162 -0.85 -1.38 18.04
N LYS A 163 0.23 -0.70 18.43
CA LYS A 163 1.34 -1.30 19.18
C LYS A 163 0.95 -1.63 20.63
N GLY A 164 0.07 -0.83 21.23
CA GLY A 164 -0.50 -1.13 22.55
C GLY A 164 -1.37 -2.39 22.55
N LYS A 165 -2.01 -2.69 21.41
CA LYS A 165 -2.83 -3.87 21.22
C LYS A 165 -2.03 -5.11 20.79
N ARG A 166 -1.12 -4.92 19.83
CA ARG A 166 -0.25 -5.94 19.24
C ARG A 166 1.11 -5.31 18.93
N PRO A 167 2.16 -5.56 19.74
CA PRO A 167 3.49 -4.98 19.52
C PRO A 167 4.09 -5.32 18.15
N ASP A 168 3.72 -6.48 17.60
CA ASP A 168 4.16 -7.00 16.30
C ASP A 168 3.35 -6.48 15.11
N PHE A 169 2.29 -5.70 15.34
CA PHE A 169 1.42 -5.19 14.27
C PHE A 169 2.17 -4.21 13.37
N TRP A 170 2.24 -4.50 12.07
CA TRP A 170 3.10 -3.78 11.14
C TRP A 170 2.41 -2.55 10.55
N LEU A 171 3.11 -1.41 10.56
CA LEU A 171 2.62 -0.15 10.00
C LEU A 171 3.57 0.31 8.88
N MET A 172 3.06 0.42 7.66
CA MET A 172 3.82 0.88 6.49
C MET A 172 3.13 2.05 5.82
N GLY A 173 3.88 3.08 5.41
CA GLY A 173 3.35 4.19 4.61
C GLY A 173 3.77 4.13 3.15
N GLU A 174 2.87 4.47 2.24
CA GLU A 174 3.27 4.85 0.89
C GLU A 174 3.90 6.25 0.90
N ILE A 175 5.21 6.29 0.66
CA ILE A 175 5.98 7.53 0.51
C ILE A 175 6.78 7.44 -0.79
N ILE A 176 6.43 8.29 -1.75
CA ILE A 176 7.06 8.32 -3.07
C ILE A 176 8.32 9.22 -3.11
N HIS A 177 8.45 10.17 -2.18
CA HIS A 177 9.54 11.15 -2.15
C HIS A 177 9.79 11.71 -0.75
N GLY A 178 10.95 12.34 -0.57
CA GLY A 178 11.33 13.03 0.67
C GLY A 178 12.19 12.18 1.60
N ASP A 179 12.36 12.65 2.83
CA ASP A 179 13.14 11.95 3.87
C ASP A 179 12.27 10.94 4.61
N TYR A 180 12.52 9.65 4.37
CA TYR A 180 11.74 8.55 4.94
C TYR A 180 11.75 8.51 6.47
N ASN A 181 12.80 9.03 7.13
CA ASN A 181 12.88 9.09 8.60
C ASN A 181 11.76 9.94 9.23
N ARG A 182 11.19 10.86 8.45
CA ARG A 182 10.06 11.69 8.92
C ARG A 182 8.81 10.86 9.19
N TRP A 183 8.63 9.73 8.52
CA TRP A 183 7.45 8.86 8.68
C TRP A 183 7.80 7.53 9.35
N ALA A 184 8.86 6.86 8.90
CA ALA A 184 9.31 5.61 9.48
C ALA A 184 10.30 5.89 10.63
N ASN A 185 9.82 5.68 11.86
CA ASN A 185 10.60 5.87 13.09
C ASN A 185 9.85 5.24 14.29
N PRO A 186 10.49 5.16 15.47
CA PRO A 186 9.88 4.55 16.65
C PRO A 186 8.60 5.21 17.18
N GLU A 187 8.22 6.39 16.70
CA GLU A 187 7.00 7.11 17.11
C GLU A 187 5.84 7.00 16.10
N MET A 188 6.10 6.62 14.85
CA MET A 188 5.07 6.57 13.79
C MET A 188 5.06 5.22 13.04
N LEU A 189 5.62 5.13 11.84
CA LEU A 189 5.54 3.93 11.00
C LEU A 189 6.76 3.03 11.20
N ASP A 190 6.59 1.73 10.96
CA ASP A 190 7.70 0.77 11.00
C ASP A 190 8.49 0.75 9.68
N SER A 191 7.82 1.07 8.57
CA SER A 191 8.40 1.05 7.23
C SER A 191 7.74 2.05 6.29
N VAL A 192 8.37 2.29 5.14
CA VAL A 192 7.80 3.00 3.99
C VAL A 192 8.26 2.37 2.68
N THR A 193 7.56 2.66 1.59
CA THR A 193 7.88 2.22 0.23
C THR A 193 9.20 2.81 -0.28
N ASN A 194 10.10 1.97 -0.80
CA ASN A 194 11.42 2.37 -1.30
C ASN A 194 11.42 2.76 -2.79
N TYR A 195 10.75 3.87 -3.13
CA TYR A 195 10.75 4.40 -4.49
C TYR A 195 12.14 4.88 -4.97
N GLU A 196 13.04 5.26 -4.06
CA GLU A 196 14.40 5.74 -4.38
C GLU A 196 15.27 4.64 -5.01
N CYS A 197 15.16 3.38 -4.56
CA CYS A 197 15.88 2.26 -5.16
C CYS A 197 15.13 1.60 -6.33
N TYR A 198 13.79 1.61 -6.32
CA TYR A 198 12.94 0.96 -7.35
C TYR A 198 13.44 1.20 -8.79
N LYS A 199 13.61 2.48 -9.18
CA LYS A 199 14.03 2.83 -10.54
C LYS A 199 15.43 2.32 -10.85
N GLY A 200 16.36 2.48 -9.91
CA GLY A 200 17.77 2.11 -10.08
C GLY A 200 17.97 0.62 -10.27
N ILE A 201 17.10 -0.23 -9.70
CA ILE A 201 17.17 -1.69 -9.86
C ILE A 201 17.11 -2.07 -11.35
N TYR A 202 16.13 -1.57 -12.10
CA TYR A 202 15.97 -1.94 -13.50
C TYR A 202 16.81 -1.05 -14.45
N SER A 203 16.94 0.26 -14.17
CA SER A 203 17.64 1.17 -15.10
C SER A 203 19.14 0.87 -15.17
N SER A 204 19.76 0.49 -14.05
CA SER A 204 21.17 0.08 -14.03
C SER A 204 21.47 -1.11 -14.95
N HIS A 205 20.52 -2.05 -15.10
CA HIS A 205 20.65 -3.18 -16.01
C HIS A 205 20.47 -2.79 -17.48
N ASN A 206 19.54 -1.89 -17.76
CA ASN A 206 19.29 -1.36 -19.10
C ASN A 206 20.45 -0.51 -19.62
N ASP A 207 20.91 0.44 -18.80
CA ASP A 207 21.89 1.45 -19.19
C ASP A 207 23.34 1.02 -18.88
N LYS A 208 23.51 -0.13 -18.21
CA LYS A 208 24.80 -0.64 -17.73
C LYS A 208 25.55 0.29 -16.79
N ASN A 209 24.79 1.15 -16.10
CA ASN A 209 25.31 2.07 -15.09
C ASN A 209 24.92 1.62 -13.68
N TYR A 210 25.75 0.76 -13.07
CA TYR A 210 25.51 0.29 -11.70
C TYR A 210 25.94 1.29 -10.62
N PHE A 211 26.56 2.41 -10.99
CA PHE A 211 26.92 3.45 -10.02
C PHE A 211 25.69 4.03 -9.33
N GLU A 212 24.59 4.25 -10.06
CA GLU A 212 23.37 4.86 -9.52
C GLU A 212 22.74 4.01 -8.43
N ILE A 213 22.48 2.73 -8.71
CA ILE A 213 21.86 1.84 -7.73
C ILE A 213 22.80 1.56 -6.55
N ASN A 214 24.12 1.44 -6.81
CA ASN A 214 25.10 1.31 -5.75
C ASN A 214 25.12 2.55 -4.84
N TYR A 215 25.03 3.75 -5.42
CA TYR A 215 24.96 4.99 -4.65
C TYR A 215 23.69 5.04 -3.80
N SER A 216 22.51 4.73 -4.36
CA SER A 216 21.25 4.71 -3.62
C SER A 216 21.28 3.71 -2.46
N ILE A 217 21.73 2.47 -2.70
CA ILE A 217 21.83 1.45 -1.63
C ILE A 217 22.79 1.90 -0.52
N ASN A 218 23.98 2.42 -0.88
CA ASN A 218 24.94 2.90 0.12
C ASN A 218 24.43 4.13 0.88
N ARG A 219 23.72 5.02 0.22
CA ARG A 219 23.11 6.19 0.86
C ARG A 219 22.07 5.76 1.88
N GLN A 220 21.24 4.77 1.58
CA GLN A 220 20.17 4.32 2.48
C GLN A 220 20.71 3.46 3.62
N SER A 221 21.55 2.46 3.30
CA SER A 221 21.89 1.37 4.22
C SER A 221 23.40 1.09 4.33
N GLY A 222 24.24 1.94 3.75
CA GLY A 222 25.69 1.77 3.79
C GLY A 222 26.27 1.91 5.22
N THR A 223 27.33 1.16 5.50
CA THR A 223 28.00 1.14 6.82
C THR A 223 28.59 2.50 7.21
N ASN A 224 28.89 3.36 6.23
CA ASN A 224 29.51 4.67 6.43
C ASN A 224 28.47 5.80 6.60
N GLY A 225 27.42 5.54 7.38
CA GLY A 225 26.41 6.56 7.72
C GLY A 225 25.18 6.57 6.81
N GLY A 226 24.73 5.41 6.34
CA GLY A 226 23.47 5.27 5.63
C GLY A 226 22.29 5.87 6.42
N ILE A 227 21.49 6.69 5.75
CA ILE A 227 20.48 7.55 6.40
C ILE A 227 19.23 6.80 6.88
N TYR A 228 19.00 5.58 6.40
CA TYR A 228 17.84 4.74 6.72
C TYR A 228 18.22 3.39 7.34
N ARG A 229 19.45 3.25 7.86
CA ARG A 229 19.96 2.01 8.47
C ARG A 229 19.11 1.42 9.61
N ASN A 230 18.26 2.24 10.24
CA ASN A 230 17.39 1.84 11.34
C ASN A 230 15.95 1.53 10.87
N ILE A 231 15.70 1.58 9.56
CA ILE A 231 14.39 1.38 8.94
C ILE A 231 14.49 0.19 8.00
N CYS A 232 13.58 -0.77 8.16
CA CYS A 232 13.45 -1.88 7.22
C CYS A 232 12.50 -1.44 6.09
N LEU A 233 13.06 -0.88 5.02
CA LEU A 233 12.27 -0.34 3.90
C LEU A 233 11.57 -1.44 3.09
N TYR A 234 10.41 -1.11 2.52
CA TYR A 234 9.68 -2.00 1.62
C TYR A 234 10.20 -1.84 0.20
N ASN A 235 10.95 -2.83 -0.26
CA ASN A 235 11.62 -2.83 -1.56
C ASN A 235 10.74 -3.53 -2.60
N PHE A 236 10.64 -2.97 -3.80
CA PHE A 236 9.87 -3.54 -4.90
C PHE A 236 10.50 -3.16 -6.24
N VAL A 237 10.17 -3.94 -7.28
CA VAL A 237 10.58 -3.71 -8.67
C VAL A 237 9.42 -3.36 -9.60
N ASP A 238 8.20 -3.52 -9.10
CA ASP A 238 6.93 -3.08 -9.68
C ASP A 238 5.82 -3.16 -8.62
N ASN A 239 4.67 -2.53 -8.90
CA ASN A 239 3.47 -2.56 -8.06
C ASN A 239 2.25 -2.16 -8.91
N HIS A 240 1.14 -1.79 -8.25
CA HIS A 240 -0.11 -1.40 -8.93
C HIS A 240 -0.12 0.04 -9.49
N ASP A 241 0.90 0.84 -9.20
CA ASP A 241 1.03 2.26 -9.58
C ASP A 241 2.21 2.55 -10.51
N VAL A 242 3.07 1.56 -10.76
CA VAL A 242 4.22 1.67 -11.68
C VAL A 242 4.23 0.52 -12.68
N ASP A 243 4.81 0.78 -13.85
CA ASP A 243 4.95 -0.22 -14.92
C ASP A 243 5.57 -1.53 -14.41
N ARG A 244 5.11 -2.66 -14.94
CA ARG A 244 5.66 -3.98 -14.61
C ARG A 244 7.12 -4.09 -15.05
N LEU A 245 7.95 -4.75 -14.24
CA LEU A 245 9.38 -4.87 -14.50
C LEU A 245 9.67 -5.47 -15.89
N ALA A 246 8.93 -6.51 -16.28
CA ALA A 246 9.08 -7.18 -17.57
C ALA A 246 8.85 -6.27 -18.78
N SER A 247 8.07 -5.19 -18.63
CA SER A 247 7.87 -4.18 -19.67
C SER A 247 8.93 -3.08 -19.69
N ARG A 248 9.69 -2.91 -18.60
CA ARG A 248 10.72 -1.88 -18.45
C ARG A 248 12.10 -2.34 -18.90
N LEU A 249 12.34 -3.64 -18.93
CA LEU A 249 13.64 -4.20 -19.30
C LEU A 249 13.81 -4.27 -20.83
N ASN A 250 14.95 -3.76 -21.31
CA ASN A 250 15.35 -3.88 -22.72
C ASN A 250 15.78 -5.32 -23.08
N ASN A 251 16.07 -6.14 -22.07
CA ASN A 251 16.43 -7.55 -22.22
C ASN A 251 15.81 -8.37 -21.08
N GLN A 252 14.97 -9.35 -21.42
CA GLN A 252 14.27 -10.19 -20.45
C GLN A 252 15.22 -11.06 -19.61
N ASN A 253 16.43 -11.32 -20.07
CA ASN A 253 17.45 -12.06 -19.30
C ASN A 253 17.88 -11.31 -18.02
N TYR A 254 17.53 -10.03 -17.87
CA TYR A 254 17.81 -9.25 -16.65
C TYR A 254 16.73 -9.40 -15.58
N LEU A 255 15.61 -10.09 -15.84
CA LEU A 255 14.57 -10.33 -14.83
C LEU A 255 15.19 -10.98 -13.59
N ASN A 256 15.88 -12.11 -13.77
CA ASN A 256 16.48 -12.85 -12.66
C ASN A 256 17.48 -11.98 -11.88
N THR A 257 18.33 -11.22 -12.55
CA THR A 257 19.33 -10.37 -11.86
C THR A 257 18.69 -9.19 -11.13
N CYS A 258 17.61 -8.61 -11.65
CA CYS A 258 16.83 -7.59 -10.94
C CYS A 258 16.21 -8.15 -9.65
N TYR A 259 15.61 -9.35 -9.70
CA TYR A 259 15.08 -10.00 -8.50
C TYR A 259 16.19 -10.43 -7.54
N THR A 260 17.34 -10.91 -8.03
CA THR A 260 18.49 -11.18 -7.16
C THR A 260 18.90 -9.92 -6.40
N LEU A 261 18.97 -8.77 -7.08
CA LEU A 261 19.29 -7.50 -6.42
C LEU A 261 18.22 -7.08 -5.42
N LEU A 262 16.94 -7.26 -5.74
CA LEU A 262 15.82 -6.99 -4.83
C LEU A 262 15.90 -7.81 -3.54
N TYR A 263 16.21 -9.10 -3.65
CA TYR A 263 16.33 -10.00 -2.49
C TYR A 263 17.64 -9.82 -1.71
N ALA A 264 18.68 -9.28 -2.35
CA ALA A 264 19.99 -9.07 -1.73
C ALA A 264 20.16 -7.68 -1.08
N MET A 265 19.28 -6.72 -1.36
CA MET A 265 19.35 -5.41 -0.72
C MET A 265 18.74 -5.42 0.69
N PRO A 266 19.25 -4.59 1.63
CA PRO A 266 18.64 -4.44 2.95
C PRO A 266 17.18 -3.98 2.86
N GLY A 267 16.30 -4.65 3.61
CA GLY A 267 14.87 -4.34 3.67
C GLY A 267 13.99 -5.57 3.41
N ILE A 268 12.72 -5.31 3.09
CA ILE A 268 11.68 -6.31 2.85
C ILE A 268 11.46 -6.40 1.34
N PRO A 269 11.84 -7.49 0.65
CA PRO A 269 11.55 -7.65 -0.77
C PRO A 269 10.07 -7.98 -0.97
N SER A 270 9.44 -7.30 -1.94
CA SER A 270 8.07 -7.55 -2.35
C SER A 270 7.97 -7.95 -3.82
N ILE A 271 7.09 -8.91 -4.10
CA ILE A 271 6.73 -9.34 -5.45
C ILE A 271 5.29 -8.94 -5.72
N TYR A 272 5.06 -8.22 -6.81
CA TYR A 272 3.72 -7.91 -7.28
C TYR A 272 3.13 -9.12 -8.02
N TYR A 273 1.82 -9.38 -7.85
CA TYR A 273 1.21 -10.59 -8.38
C TYR A 273 1.38 -10.69 -9.92
N GLY A 274 1.77 -11.88 -10.37
CA GLY A 274 2.06 -12.16 -11.78
C GLY A 274 3.50 -11.83 -12.19
N SER A 275 4.22 -11.00 -11.43
CA SER A 275 5.60 -10.66 -11.78
C SER A 275 6.55 -11.84 -11.57
N GLU A 276 6.15 -12.85 -10.78
CA GLU A 276 6.81 -14.16 -10.68
C GLU A 276 6.73 -15.02 -11.96
N PHE A 277 5.83 -14.66 -12.88
CA PHE A 277 5.70 -15.27 -14.22
C PHE A 277 6.19 -14.35 -15.33
N GLY A 278 6.78 -13.19 -14.99
CA GLY A 278 7.26 -12.22 -15.98
C GLY A 278 6.14 -11.51 -16.75
N ILE A 279 4.96 -11.35 -16.16
CA ILE A 279 3.83 -10.66 -16.78
C ILE A 279 4.23 -9.21 -17.14
N GLN A 280 3.85 -8.80 -18.35
CA GLN A 280 4.08 -7.46 -18.89
C GLN A 280 2.87 -6.54 -18.65
N GLY A 281 3.13 -5.24 -18.57
CA GLY A 281 2.13 -4.19 -18.37
C GLY A 281 2.80 -2.84 -18.18
N ALA A 282 2.31 -1.81 -18.87
CA ALA A 282 2.80 -0.43 -18.75
C ALA A 282 1.65 0.56 -18.91
N LYS A 283 1.74 1.70 -18.23
CA LYS A 283 0.75 2.78 -18.35
C LYS A 283 0.65 3.27 -19.78
N GLN A 284 -0.58 3.40 -20.28
CA GLN A 284 -0.84 3.92 -21.63
C GLN A 284 -1.81 5.09 -21.54
N GLY A 285 -1.33 6.30 -21.80
CA GLY A 285 -2.19 7.50 -21.82
C GLY A 285 -2.89 7.81 -20.49
N GLY A 286 -2.31 7.39 -19.35
CA GLY A 286 -2.93 7.53 -18.03
C GLY A 286 -3.86 6.38 -17.63
N ASP A 287 -4.04 5.37 -18.49
CA ASP A 287 -4.68 4.12 -18.11
C ASP A 287 -3.69 3.18 -17.40
N ASP A 288 -4.05 2.81 -16.19
CA ASP A 288 -3.28 1.94 -15.30
C ASP A 288 -3.76 0.47 -15.36
N SER A 289 -4.85 0.19 -16.08
CA SER A 289 -5.40 -1.16 -16.27
C SER A 289 -4.40 -2.19 -16.82
N PRO A 290 -3.45 -1.84 -17.74
CA PRO A 290 -2.49 -2.81 -18.25
C PRO A 290 -1.53 -3.35 -17.17
N MET A 291 -1.36 -2.62 -16.06
CA MET A 291 -0.52 -3.07 -14.94
C MET A 291 -1.28 -4.02 -14.00
N ARG A 292 -2.62 -4.07 -14.12
CA ARG A 292 -3.53 -4.84 -13.25
C ARG A 292 -4.29 -5.92 -14.05
N PRO A 293 -3.61 -6.75 -14.86
CA PRO A 293 -4.29 -7.76 -15.66
C PRO A 293 -4.98 -8.80 -14.78
N CYS A 294 -6.12 -9.29 -15.24
CA CYS A 294 -6.71 -10.50 -14.71
C CYS A 294 -5.84 -11.70 -15.14
N LEU A 295 -5.41 -12.51 -14.20
CA LEU A 295 -4.59 -13.69 -14.47
C LEU A 295 -5.43 -14.96 -14.39
N ASN A 296 -5.26 -15.84 -15.37
CA ASN A 296 -5.73 -17.20 -15.28
C ASN A 296 -4.61 -18.09 -14.73
N ILE A 297 -4.77 -18.56 -13.49
CA ILE A 297 -3.75 -19.35 -12.80
C ILE A 297 -3.41 -20.65 -13.57
N ALA A 298 -4.37 -21.21 -14.30
CA ALA A 298 -4.15 -22.43 -15.10
C ALA A 298 -3.14 -22.22 -16.25
N ASP A 299 -2.96 -20.97 -16.70
CA ASP A 299 -2.08 -20.63 -17.82
C ASP A 299 -0.67 -20.25 -17.34
N MET A 300 -0.43 -20.21 -16.03
CA MET A 300 0.84 -19.76 -15.46
C MET A 300 1.89 -20.88 -15.44
N ASP A 301 3.02 -20.65 -16.11
CA ASP A 301 4.10 -21.63 -16.20
C ASP A 301 5.02 -21.57 -14.97
N THR A 302 4.80 -22.50 -14.03
CA THR A 302 5.69 -22.70 -12.87
C THR A 302 7.04 -23.33 -13.23
N ASN A 303 7.23 -23.76 -14.49
CA ASN A 303 8.55 -24.17 -15.00
C ASN A 303 9.37 -23.03 -15.59
N ALA A 304 8.78 -21.84 -15.74
CA ALA A 304 9.48 -20.66 -16.22
C ALA A 304 10.72 -20.39 -15.36
N ASP A 305 11.80 -19.98 -16.03
CA ASP A 305 13.10 -19.73 -15.39
C ASP A 305 12.98 -18.71 -14.24
N ILE A 306 12.23 -17.62 -14.48
CA ILE A 306 11.99 -16.58 -13.47
C ILE A 306 11.24 -17.10 -12.24
N TYR A 307 10.26 -17.99 -12.42
CA TYR A 307 9.50 -18.55 -11.31
C TYR A 307 10.40 -19.40 -10.41
N LYS A 308 11.20 -20.28 -11.02
CA LYS A 308 12.18 -21.12 -10.31
C LYS A 308 13.22 -20.28 -9.59
N HIS A 309 13.69 -19.21 -10.23
CA HIS A 309 14.64 -18.27 -9.64
C HIS A 309 14.08 -17.58 -8.39
N ILE A 310 12.85 -17.07 -8.45
CA ILE A 310 12.18 -16.46 -7.29
C ILE A 310 11.95 -17.47 -6.17
N VAL A 311 11.58 -18.72 -6.50
CA VAL A 311 11.47 -19.81 -5.52
C VAL A 311 12.80 -20.05 -4.80
N GLU A 312 13.91 -20.05 -5.53
CA GLU A 312 15.25 -20.20 -4.94
C GLU A 312 15.62 -19.00 -4.06
N LEU A 313 15.41 -17.78 -4.54
CA LEU A 313 15.66 -16.55 -3.76
C LEU A 313 14.86 -16.53 -2.46
N GLY A 314 13.58 -16.93 -2.48
CA GLY A 314 12.76 -17.03 -1.28
C GLY A 314 13.30 -18.04 -0.26
N ARG A 315 13.85 -19.17 -0.72
CA ARG A 315 14.52 -20.15 0.16
C ARG A 315 15.80 -19.58 0.77
N ILE A 316 16.61 -18.90 -0.03
CA ILE A 316 17.86 -18.26 0.42
C ILE A 316 17.56 -17.18 1.46
N TYR A 317 16.63 -16.27 1.17
CA TYR A 317 16.24 -15.18 2.07
C TYR A 317 15.77 -15.69 3.44
N ARG A 318 14.97 -16.77 3.44
CA ARG A 318 14.51 -17.39 4.69
C ARG A 318 15.64 -18.10 5.45
N ALA A 319 16.58 -18.72 4.75
CA ALA A 319 17.69 -19.44 5.38
C ALA A 319 18.78 -18.50 5.93
N TYR A 320 18.94 -17.32 5.32
CA TYR A 320 19.97 -16.34 5.66
C TYR A 320 19.33 -14.95 5.86
N PRO A 321 18.56 -14.75 6.95
CA PRO A 321 18.09 -13.42 7.30
C PRO A 321 19.29 -12.49 7.55
N ALA A 322 19.22 -11.27 6.99
CA ALA A 322 20.29 -10.27 6.98
C ALA A 322 20.67 -9.76 8.39
#